data_AF-A0A7S3V0F1-F1
#
_entry.id   AF-A0A7S3V0F1-F1
#
_cell.length_a   1.000
_cell.length_b   1.000
_cell.length_c   1.000
_cell.angle_alpha   90.00
_cell.angle_beta   90.00
_cell.angle_gamma   90.00
#
_symmetry.space_group_name_H-M   'P 1'
#
loop_
_entity.id
_entity.type
_entity.pdbx_description
1 polymer ?
#
loop_
_entity_poly.entity_id
_entity_poly.type
_entity_poly.pdbx_seq_one_letter_code
_entity_poly.pdbx_strand_id
1 'polypeptide(L)'
;MENLCEWIGQVAKKTETSDLLKLVADSTYCRTELLNRLWERLVSLELRRSKRDMEMDYECKSINRQFVRLENALLAQYVKQQALPLKDHITANFQPNCYTLEPVGNLRVRPYVLELLLGLAASLENCRGCGLVGSRILYGLYNQLVMHMYHCISETQTPFSVSEARQLEIDIDFIGTTLNEYETDETKNSLAAALSKLKINTSKEVKESDARALENWEEIKTNALNDAFNRSSLLLQCFTNKIN
;
A
#
# COMPACT_ATOMS: atom_id res chain seq x y z
N MET A 1 20.74 -4.55 26.02
CA MET A 1 19.46 -4.18 25.37
C MET A 1 19.68 -3.61 23.98
N GLU A 2 20.62 -2.67 23.77
CA GLU A 2 21.08 -2.26 22.42
C GLU A 2 21.56 -3.46 21.58
N ASN A 3 22.29 -4.40 22.21
CA ASN A 3 22.66 -5.68 21.59
C ASN A 3 21.48 -6.54 21.10
N LEU A 4 20.29 -6.44 21.71
CA LEU A 4 19.13 -7.25 21.29
C LEU A 4 18.48 -6.64 20.05
N CYS A 5 18.28 -5.32 20.01
CA CYS A 5 17.76 -4.64 18.82
C CYS A 5 18.72 -4.73 17.63
N GLU A 6 20.04 -4.60 17.85
CA GLU A 6 21.04 -4.79 16.80
C GLU A 6 21.09 -6.24 16.32
N TRP A 7 21.06 -7.21 17.22
CA TRP A 7 21.02 -8.62 16.86
C TRP A 7 19.76 -8.97 16.08
N ILE A 8 18.58 -8.50 16.51
CA ILE A 8 17.34 -8.74 15.75
C ILE A 8 17.38 -8.02 14.40
N GLY A 9 17.95 -6.81 14.32
CA GLY A 9 18.19 -6.14 13.04
C GLY A 9 19.12 -6.91 12.09
N GLN A 10 20.06 -7.70 12.63
CA GLN A 10 20.92 -8.59 11.84
C GLN A 10 20.22 -9.91 11.46
N VAL A 11 19.39 -10.46 12.33
CA VAL A 11 18.57 -11.65 12.06
C VAL A 11 17.54 -11.34 10.98
N ALA A 12 16.80 -10.24 11.14
CA ALA A 12 15.78 -9.79 10.20
C ALA A 12 16.31 -9.58 8.77
N LYS A 13 17.59 -9.24 8.60
CA LYS A 13 18.23 -9.12 7.28
C LYS A 13 18.37 -10.46 6.55
N LYS A 14 18.36 -11.58 7.28
CA LYS A 14 18.51 -12.94 6.76
C LYS A 14 17.20 -13.73 6.78
N THR A 15 16.16 -13.20 7.41
CA THR A 15 14.84 -13.82 7.54
C THR A 15 14.04 -13.64 6.26
N GLU A 16 13.30 -14.68 5.86
CA GLU A 16 12.36 -14.61 4.74
C GLU A 16 11.24 -13.59 5.02
N THR A 17 10.75 -12.95 3.97
CA THR A 17 9.78 -11.84 4.09
C THR A 17 8.48 -12.25 4.78
N SER A 18 8.05 -13.50 4.57
CA SER A 18 6.86 -14.11 5.20
C SER A 18 7.04 -14.30 6.71
N ASP A 19 8.26 -14.52 7.18
CA ASP A 19 8.56 -14.75 8.59
C ASP A 19 8.75 -13.43 9.36
N LEU A 20 9.10 -12.33 8.68
CA LEU A 20 9.16 -11.01 9.32
C LEU A 20 7.82 -10.57 9.91
N LEU A 21 6.72 -10.79 9.17
CA LEU A 21 5.38 -10.41 9.65
C LEU A 21 4.93 -11.26 10.84
N LYS A 22 5.24 -12.56 10.82
CA LYS A 22 5.00 -13.46 11.96
C LYS A 22 5.73 -12.97 13.19
N LEU A 23 7.01 -12.59 13.05
CA LEU A 23 7.79 -12.04 14.15
C LEU A 23 7.20 -10.74 14.71
N VAL A 24 6.62 -9.87 13.87
CA VAL A 24 5.91 -8.67 14.34
C VAL A 24 4.63 -9.07 15.10
N ALA A 25 3.85 -10.02 14.58
CA ALA A 25 2.64 -10.51 15.23
C ALA A 25 2.94 -11.15 16.59
N ASP A 26 3.94 -12.05 16.65
CA ASP A 26 4.40 -12.71 17.87
C ASP A 26 4.93 -11.70 18.88
N SER A 27 5.72 -10.71 18.44
CA SER A 27 6.19 -9.60 19.27
C SER A 27 5.02 -8.80 19.86
N THR A 28 4.01 -8.49 19.04
CA THR A 28 2.82 -7.74 19.46
C THR A 28 2.01 -8.53 20.49
N TYR A 29 1.83 -9.84 20.26
CA TYR A 29 1.17 -10.74 21.19
C TYR A 29 1.93 -10.82 22.52
N CYS A 30 3.24 -11.08 22.46
CA CYS A 30 4.09 -11.16 23.65
C CYS A 30 4.07 -9.86 24.45
N ARG A 31 4.14 -8.70 23.79
CA ARG A 31 4.03 -7.39 24.44
C ARG A 31 2.71 -7.25 25.19
N THR A 32 1.61 -7.62 24.54
CA THR A 32 0.26 -7.50 25.11
C THR A 32 0.09 -8.43 26.31
N GLU A 33 0.49 -9.69 26.18
CA GLU A 33 0.41 -10.69 27.24
C GLU A 33 1.29 -10.32 28.44
N LEU A 34 2.52 -9.83 28.19
CA LEU A 34 3.43 -9.39 29.24
C LEU A 34 2.90 -8.18 30.00
N LEU A 35 2.34 -7.20 29.29
CA LEU A 35 1.71 -6.02 29.91
C LEU A 35 0.46 -6.42 30.71
N ASN A 36 -0.36 -7.34 30.21
CA ASN A 36 -1.53 -7.86 30.94
C ASN A 36 -1.10 -8.56 32.24
N ARG A 37 -0.10 -9.44 32.19
CA ARG A 37 0.41 -10.11 33.40
C ARG A 37 1.01 -9.14 34.40
N LEU A 38 1.75 -8.12 33.93
CA LEU A 38 2.28 -7.06 34.80
C LEU A 38 1.12 -6.27 35.44
N TRP A 39 0.06 -5.99 34.68
CA TRP A 39 -1.14 -5.33 35.19
C TRP A 39 -1.91 -6.19 36.21
N GLU A 40 -2.17 -7.46 35.94
CA GLU A 40 -2.81 -8.39 36.88
C GLU A 40 -2.01 -8.51 38.18
N ARG A 41 -0.67 -8.52 38.07
CA ARG A 41 0.22 -8.53 39.23
C ARG A 41 0.14 -7.21 40.01
N LEU A 42 0.04 -6.06 39.33
CA LEU A 42 -0.18 -4.76 39.96
C LEU A 42 -1.52 -4.71 40.70
N VAL A 43 -2.60 -5.20 40.09
CA VAL A 43 -3.95 -5.22 40.67
C VAL A 43 -4.04 -6.17 41.87
N SER A 44 -3.48 -7.38 41.76
CA SER A 44 -3.49 -8.40 42.83
C SER A 44 -2.66 -8.03 44.05
N LEU A 45 -1.71 -7.10 43.92
CA LEU A 45 -0.92 -6.60 45.05
C LEU A 45 -1.66 -5.53 45.89
N GLU A 46 -2.91 -5.15 45.55
CA GLU A 46 -3.73 -4.14 46.26
C GLU A 46 -2.92 -2.89 46.72
N LEU A 47 -2.12 -2.32 45.82
CA LEU A 47 -1.11 -1.33 46.20
C LEU A 47 -1.70 0.07 46.42
N ARG A 48 -1.61 0.54 47.67
CA ARG A 48 -1.67 1.97 48.02
C ARG A 48 -0.41 2.66 47.47
N ARG A 49 -0.60 3.73 46.66
CA ARG A 49 0.42 4.63 46.09
C ARG A 49 1.76 4.64 46.84
N SER A 50 2.71 3.81 46.41
CA SER A 50 4.05 3.68 47.01
C SER A 50 5.14 3.94 45.96
N LYS A 51 6.37 4.27 46.40
CA LYS A 51 7.54 4.52 45.53
C LYS A 51 7.84 3.34 44.57
N ARG A 52 7.44 2.11 44.92
CA ARG A 52 7.55 0.93 44.04
C ARG A 52 6.60 0.97 42.83
N ASP A 53 5.50 1.72 42.89
CA ASP A 53 4.53 1.84 41.79
C ASP A 53 5.12 2.65 40.64
N MET A 54 5.92 3.67 40.97
CA MET A 54 6.64 4.47 39.97
C MET A 54 7.74 3.67 39.27
N GLU A 55 8.41 2.77 39.99
CA GLU A 55 9.45 1.89 39.43
C GLU A 55 8.84 0.84 38.49
N MET A 56 7.72 0.21 38.87
CA MET A 56 7.01 -0.72 37.98
C MET A 56 6.38 -0.04 36.76
N ASP A 57 5.78 1.15 36.89
CA ASP A 57 5.28 1.92 35.75
C ASP A 57 6.42 2.29 34.78
N TYR A 58 7.59 2.62 35.32
CA TYR A 58 8.79 2.88 34.52
C TYR A 58 9.27 1.61 33.78
N GLU A 59 9.30 0.45 34.45
CA GLU A 59 9.67 -0.83 33.82
C GLU A 59 8.67 -1.26 32.74
N CYS A 60 7.37 -1.16 32.99
CA CYS A 60 6.31 -1.42 32.00
C CYS A 60 6.48 -0.54 30.77
N LYS A 61 6.72 0.78 30.96
CA LYS A 61 6.99 1.72 29.86
C LYS A 61 8.27 1.38 29.12
N SER A 62 9.32 0.95 29.83
CA SER A 62 10.61 0.57 29.24
C SER A 62 10.49 -0.68 28.35
N ILE A 63 9.83 -1.73 28.85
CA ILE A 63 9.56 -2.97 28.12
C ILE A 63 8.67 -2.68 26.90
N ASN A 64 7.57 -1.95 27.09
CA ASN A 64 6.68 -1.56 25.99
C ASN A 64 7.45 -0.83 24.87
N ARG A 65 8.30 0.15 25.22
CA ARG A 65 9.12 0.89 24.26
C ARG A 65 10.06 -0.02 23.48
N GLN A 66 10.58 -1.09 24.07
CA GLN A 66 11.51 -2.00 23.41
C GLN A 66 10.79 -2.92 22.42
N PHE A 67 9.64 -3.47 22.79
CA PHE A 67 8.80 -4.23 21.86
C PHE A 67 8.35 -3.35 20.68
N VAL A 68 7.94 -2.10 20.94
CA VAL A 68 7.60 -1.15 19.86
C VAL A 68 8.81 -0.88 18.95
N ARG A 69 10.02 -0.68 19.49
CA ARG A 69 11.23 -0.49 18.68
C ARG A 69 11.55 -1.72 17.82
N LEU A 70 11.38 -2.90 18.39
CA LEU A 70 11.57 -4.17 17.69
C LEU A 70 10.56 -4.33 16.55
N GLU A 71 9.27 -4.18 16.85
CA GLU A 71 8.18 -4.23 15.86
C GLU A 71 8.46 -3.26 14.71
N ASN A 72 8.83 -2.01 15.01
CA ASN A 72 9.17 -1.02 13.99
C ASN A 72 10.38 -1.41 13.13
N ALA A 73 11.41 -2.04 13.72
CA ALA A 73 12.58 -2.49 12.98
C ALA A 73 12.24 -3.65 12.02
N LEU A 74 11.45 -4.61 12.49
CA LEU A 74 10.96 -5.74 11.68
C LEU A 74 10.04 -5.24 10.55
N LEU A 75 9.12 -4.33 10.86
CA LEU A 75 8.23 -3.69 9.88
C LEU A 75 9.01 -2.90 8.83
N ALA A 76 10.00 -2.10 9.24
CA ALA A 76 10.83 -1.35 8.30
C ALA A 76 11.60 -2.28 7.36
N GLN A 77 12.08 -3.41 7.85
CA GLN A 77 12.74 -4.42 7.03
C GLN A 77 11.76 -5.10 6.06
N TYR A 78 10.53 -5.42 6.50
CA TYR A 78 9.49 -5.96 5.63
C TYR A 78 9.11 -4.97 4.51
N VAL A 79 8.85 -3.71 4.87
CA VAL A 79 8.57 -2.63 3.92
C VAL A 79 9.73 -2.48 2.93
N LYS A 80 10.99 -2.56 3.39
CA LYS A 80 12.15 -2.52 2.49
C LYS A 80 12.18 -3.71 1.52
N GLN A 81 11.75 -4.90 1.94
CA GLN A 81 11.74 -6.10 1.09
C GLN A 81 10.53 -6.15 0.15
N GLN A 82 9.40 -5.51 0.46
CA GLN A 82 8.17 -5.56 -0.36
C GLN A 82 7.82 -4.23 -1.05
N ALA A 83 7.86 -3.11 -0.34
CA ALA A 83 7.51 -1.80 -0.91
C ALA A 83 8.55 -1.32 -1.91
N LEU A 84 9.84 -1.58 -1.66
CA LEU A 84 10.93 -1.12 -2.53
C LEU A 84 10.84 -1.78 -3.92
N PRO A 85 10.69 -3.12 -4.03
CA PRO A 85 10.49 -3.75 -5.34
C PRO A 85 9.24 -3.27 -6.07
N LEU A 86 8.12 -3.04 -5.37
CA LEU A 86 6.90 -2.50 -5.98
C LEU A 86 7.10 -1.06 -6.48
N LYS A 87 7.80 -0.23 -5.71
CA LYS A 87 8.18 1.14 -6.11
C LYS A 87 9.11 1.14 -7.32
N ASP A 88 10.12 0.28 -7.31
CA ASP A 88 11.06 0.13 -8.41
C ASP A 88 10.35 -0.39 -9.67
N HIS A 89 9.41 -1.32 -9.50
CA HIS A 89 8.56 -1.82 -10.58
C HIS A 89 7.69 -0.71 -11.19
N ILE A 90 7.03 0.14 -10.38
CA ILE A 90 6.30 1.31 -10.89
C ILE A 90 7.25 2.22 -11.65
N THR A 91 8.40 2.56 -11.08
CA THR A 91 9.35 3.48 -11.71
C THR A 91 9.85 2.96 -13.07
N ALA A 92 10.19 1.66 -13.13
CA ALA A 92 10.68 1.01 -14.33
C ALA A 92 9.62 0.91 -15.43
N ASN A 93 8.35 0.73 -15.06
CA ASN A 93 7.27 0.50 -16.02
C ASN A 93 6.42 1.74 -16.32
N PHE A 94 6.43 2.75 -15.47
CA PHE A 94 5.59 3.94 -15.65
C PHE A 94 6.03 4.76 -16.86
N GLN A 95 7.30 5.18 -16.92
CA GLN A 95 7.78 6.02 -18.03
C GLN A 95 7.70 5.37 -19.43
N PRO A 96 8.09 4.11 -19.65
CA PRO A 96 7.98 3.50 -20.98
C PRO A 96 6.54 3.25 -21.41
N ASN A 97 5.61 3.05 -20.45
CA ASN A 97 4.21 2.74 -20.75
C ASN A 97 3.26 3.93 -20.62
N CYS A 98 3.69 5.10 -20.14
CA CYS A 98 2.82 6.27 -20.02
C CYS A 98 2.61 7.04 -21.33
N TYR A 99 3.40 6.70 -22.36
CA TYR A 99 3.31 7.30 -23.70
C TYR A 99 2.86 6.31 -24.78
N THR A 100 2.33 5.14 -24.40
CA THR A 100 1.87 4.15 -25.38
C THR A 100 0.62 4.65 -26.09
N LEU A 101 0.72 4.79 -27.40
CA LEU A 101 -0.29 5.39 -28.27
C LEU A 101 -1.36 4.36 -28.67
N GLU A 102 -2.24 4.00 -27.74
CA GLU A 102 -3.50 3.37 -28.11
C GLU A 102 -4.56 4.44 -28.44
N PRO A 103 -5.38 4.23 -29.49
CA PRO A 103 -6.49 5.12 -29.78
C PRO A 103 -7.53 5.06 -28.65
N VAL A 104 -8.21 6.18 -28.38
CA VAL A 104 -9.12 6.31 -27.22
C VAL A 104 -10.19 5.20 -27.22
N GLY A 105 -10.69 4.80 -28.40
CA GLY A 105 -11.70 3.75 -28.52
C GLY A 105 -11.27 2.31 -28.19
N ASN A 106 -10.00 2.06 -27.91
CA ASN A 106 -9.49 0.71 -27.57
C ASN A 106 -8.65 0.69 -26.29
N LEU A 107 -8.73 1.74 -25.47
CA LEU A 107 -7.97 1.79 -24.20
C LEU A 107 -8.39 0.65 -23.28
N ARG A 108 -7.42 0.09 -22.56
CA ARG A 108 -7.59 -1.01 -21.59
C ARG A 108 -6.72 -0.74 -20.38
N VAL A 109 -7.03 -1.38 -19.25
CA VAL A 109 -6.12 -1.37 -18.10
C VAL A 109 -4.76 -1.93 -18.52
N ARG A 110 -3.68 -1.17 -18.26
CA ARG A 110 -2.33 -1.54 -18.71
C ARG A 110 -1.80 -2.76 -17.96
N PRO A 111 -1.01 -3.64 -18.61
CA PRO A 111 -0.46 -4.85 -17.97
C PRO A 111 0.33 -4.58 -16.68
N TYR A 112 1.13 -3.51 -16.63
CA TYR A 112 1.91 -3.20 -15.43
C TYR A 112 1.03 -2.86 -14.21
N VAL A 113 -0.21 -2.39 -14.43
CA VAL A 113 -1.18 -2.13 -13.35
C VAL A 113 -1.67 -3.45 -12.77
N LEU A 114 -1.90 -4.44 -13.63
CA LEU A 114 -2.24 -5.80 -13.20
C LEU A 114 -1.08 -6.46 -12.46
N GLU A 115 0.16 -6.30 -12.94
CA GLU A 115 1.37 -6.79 -12.26
C GLU A 115 1.57 -6.14 -10.90
N LEU A 116 1.35 -4.82 -10.80
CA LEU A 116 1.36 -4.08 -9.54
C LEU A 116 0.33 -4.64 -8.55
N LEU A 117 -0.91 -4.86 -9.00
CA LEU A 117 -1.98 -5.43 -8.18
C LEU A 117 -1.68 -6.89 -7.79
N LEU A 118 -1.07 -7.69 -8.66
CA LEU A 118 -0.61 -9.04 -8.32
C LEU A 118 0.47 -9.02 -7.22
N GLY A 119 1.43 -8.12 -7.30
CA GLY A 119 2.44 -7.93 -6.26
C GLY A 119 1.83 -7.49 -4.92
N LEU A 120 0.82 -6.61 -4.98
CA LEU A 120 0.03 -6.23 -3.81
C LEU A 120 -0.79 -7.39 -3.24
N ALA A 121 -1.42 -8.21 -4.08
CA ALA A 121 -2.18 -9.39 -3.66
C ALA A 121 -1.28 -10.43 -2.97
N ALA A 122 -0.06 -10.64 -3.46
CA ALA A 122 0.92 -11.48 -2.79
C ALA A 122 1.33 -10.91 -1.42
N SER A 123 1.47 -9.59 -1.31
CA SER A 123 1.75 -8.93 -0.04
C SER A 123 0.58 -9.04 0.94
N LEU A 124 -0.66 -8.91 0.44
CA LEU A 124 -1.92 -9.12 1.16
C LEU A 124 -1.99 -10.49 1.78
N GLU A 125 -1.73 -11.53 0.99
CA GLU A 125 -1.83 -12.91 1.48
C GLU A 125 -0.86 -13.18 2.63
N ASN A 126 0.37 -12.63 2.54
CA ASN A 126 1.34 -12.69 3.64
C ASN A 126 0.87 -11.93 4.89
N CYS A 127 0.14 -10.82 4.71
CA CYS A 127 -0.37 -9.99 5.79
C CYS A 127 -1.64 -10.55 6.44
N ARG A 128 -2.45 -11.34 5.73
CA ARG A 128 -3.71 -11.91 6.26
C ARG A 128 -3.50 -12.72 7.52
N GLY A 129 -2.43 -13.51 7.59
CA GLY A 129 -2.09 -14.31 8.77
C GLY A 129 -1.68 -13.50 10.01
N CYS A 130 -1.58 -12.17 9.90
CA CYS A 130 -1.03 -11.29 10.93
C CYS A 130 -2.08 -10.33 11.54
N GLY A 131 -3.37 -10.55 11.26
CA GLY A 131 -4.48 -9.78 11.82
C GLY A 131 -4.37 -8.27 11.57
N LEU A 132 -4.71 -7.46 12.59
CA LEU A 132 -4.73 -5.99 12.52
C LEU A 132 -3.38 -5.36 12.11
N VAL A 133 -2.27 -6.01 12.45
CA VAL A 133 -0.93 -5.54 12.07
C VAL A 133 -0.76 -5.67 10.55
N GLY A 134 -1.17 -6.81 10.00
CA GLY A 134 -1.19 -7.03 8.55
C GLY A 134 -1.99 -5.97 7.83
N SER A 135 -3.23 -5.71 8.26
CA SER A 135 -4.08 -4.67 7.68
C SER A 135 -3.39 -3.31 7.63
N ARG A 136 -2.78 -2.86 8.75
CA ARG A 136 -2.09 -1.56 8.83
C ARG A 136 -0.92 -1.42 7.87
N ILE A 137 -0.14 -2.50 7.69
CA ILE A 137 0.98 -2.52 6.74
C ILE A 137 0.45 -2.35 5.32
N LEU A 138 -0.64 -3.03 4.99
CA LEU A 138 -1.27 -2.98 3.68
C LEU A 138 -1.78 -1.58 3.34
N TYR A 139 -2.45 -0.93 4.29
CA TYR A 139 -2.84 0.48 4.17
C TYR A 139 -1.62 1.37 3.89
N GLY A 140 -0.51 1.17 4.63
CA GLY A 140 0.72 1.93 4.44
C GLY A 140 1.36 1.70 3.07
N LEU A 141 1.43 0.45 2.62
CA LEU A 141 1.96 0.08 1.29
C LEU A 141 1.12 0.69 0.17
N TYR A 142 -0.21 0.56 0.25
CA TYR A 142 -1.12 1.15 -0.72
C TYR A 142 -0.93 2.67 -0.83
N ASN A 143 -0.93 3.37 0.31
CA ASN A 143 -0.75 4.82 0.33
C ASN A 143 0.61 5.21 -0.30
N GLN A 144 1.69 4.50 0.03
CA GLN A 144 3.00 4.74 -0.57
C GLN A 144 3.01 4.54 -2.10
N LEU A 145 2.33 3.51 -2.61
CA LEU A 145 2.28 3.23 -4.05
C LEU A 145 1.47 4.30 -4.79
N VAL A 146 0.31 4.68 -4.25
CA VAL A 146 -0.51 5.76 -4.80
C VAL A 146 0.26 7.08 -4.82
N MET A 147 0.93 7.42 -3.72
CA MET A 147 1.74 8.63 -3.64
C MET A 147 2.94 8.58 -4.59
N HIS A 148 3.54 7.41 -4.80
CA HIS A 148 4.63 7.24 -5.76
C HIS A 148 4.14 7.36 -7.21
N MET A 149 2.97 6.79 -7.54
CA MET A 149 2.33 7.00 -8.84
C MET A 149 2.04 8.48 -9.09
N TYR A 150 1.50 9.19 -8.10
CA TYR A 150 1.31 10.64 -8.16
C TYR A 150 2.64 11.36 -8.43
N HIS A 151 3.68 11.00 -7.69
CA HIS A 151 5.00 11.59 -7.88
C HIS A 151 5.50 11.39 -9.30
N CYS A 152 5.46 10.16 -9.83
CA CYS A 152 5.83 9.86 -11.21
C CYS A 152 5.02 10.65 -12.23
N ILE A 153 3.70 10.81 -12.03
CA ILE A 153 2.85 11.68 -12.88
C ILE A 153 3.31 13.13 -12.79
N SER A 154 3.54 13.64 -11.59
CA SER A 154 3.91 15.05 -11.35
C SER A 154 5.29 15.44 -11.88
N GLU A 155 6.23 14.48 -11.93
CA GLU A 155 7.58 14.69 -12.45
C GLU A 155 7.65 14.65 -13.98
N THR A 156 6.56 14.24 -14.67
CA THR A 156 6.53 14.31 -16.13
C THR A 156 6.58 15.76 -16.61
N GLN A 157 7.67 16.11 -17.30
CA GLN A 157 7.86 17.45 -17.86
C GLN A 157 7.14 17.63 -19.19
N THR A 158 6.95 16.52 -19.93
CA THR A 158 6.25 16.48 -21.20
C THR A 158 4.74 16.44 -20.97
N PRO A 159 3.97 17.37 -21.56
CA PRO A 159 2.52 17.32 -21.51
C PRO A 159 1.97 16.02 -22.13
N PHE A 160 0.97 15.42 -21.49
CA PHE A 160 0.29 14.22 -21.98
C PHE A 160 -0.59 14.56 -23.18
N SER A 161 -0.67 13.68 -24.16
CA SER A 161 -1.74 13.69 -25.14
C SER A 161 -3.08 13.33 -24.48
N VAL A 162 -4.18 13.58 -25.19
CA VAL A 162 -5.52 13.27 -24.67
C VAL A 162 -5.68 11.78 -24.40
N SER A 163 -5.22 10.90 -25.30
CA SER A 163 -5.32 9.44 -25.10
C SER A 163 -4.48 8.96 -23.92
N GLU A 164 -3.27 9.50 -23.73
CA GLU A 164 -2.40 9.15 -22.59
C GLU A 164 -3.02 9.58 -21.25
N ALA A 165 -3.63 10.76 -21.19
CA ALA A 165 -4.33 11.23 -19.99
C ALA A 165 -5.55 10.35 -19.67
N ARG A 166 -6.31 9.94 -20.70
CA ARG A 166 -7.45 9.03 -20.57
C ARG A 166 -7.04 7.60 -20.18
N GLN A 167 -5.92 7.12 -20.69
CA GLN A 167 -5.35 5.84 -20.28
C GLN A 167 -4.99 5.86 -18.79
N LEU A 168 -4.32 6.92 -18.31
CA LEU A 168 -4.00 7.10 -16.90
C LEU A 168 -5.25 7.14 -16.01
N GLU A 169 -6.33 7.76 -16.48
CA GLU A 169 -7.61 7.77 -15.77
C GLU A 169 -8.19 6.36 -15.60
N ILE A 170 -8.20 5.54 -16.65
CA ILE A 170 -8.67 4.14 -16.58
C ILE A 170 -7.84 3.34 -15.55
N ASP A 171 -6.52 3.48 -15.59
CA ASP A 171 -5.63 2.74 -14.70
C ASP A 171 -5.77 3.14 -13.24
N ILE A 172 -5.87 4.44 -12.98
CA ILE A 172 -6.09 4.99 -11.63
C ILE A 172 -7.44 4.52 -11.09
N ASP A 173 -8.50 4.60 -11.90
CA ASP A 173 -9.83 4.18 -11.46
C ASP A 173 -9.91 2.66 -11.24
N PHE A 174 -9.20 1.86 -12.03
CA PHE A 174 -9.09 0.43 -11.81
C PHE A 174 -8.40 0.10 -10.49
N ILE A 175 -7.26 0.76 -10.20
CA ILE A 175 -6.54 0.61 -8.92
C ILE A 175 -7.42 1.06 -7.75
N GLY A 176 -8.03 2.25 -7.85
CA GLY A 176 -8.90 2.81 -6.81
C GLY A 176 -10.09 1.90 -6.51
N THR A 177 -10.76 1.40 -7.55
CA THR A 177 -11.90 0.48 -7.38
C THR A 177 -11.47 -0.86 -6.79
N THR A 178 -10.34 -1.43 -7.25
CA THR A 178 -9.80 -2.69 -6.71
C THR A 178 -9.43 -2.57 -5.24
N LEU A 179 -8.97 -1.39 -4.82
CA LEU A 179 -8.41 -1.14 -3.50
C LEU A 179 -9.31 -0.27 -2.62
N ASN A 180 -10.58 -0.06 -2.99
CA ASN A 180 -11.49 0.88 -2.32
C ASN A 180 -11.70 0.55 -0.83
N GLU A 181 -11.62 -0.72 -0.44
CA GLU A 181 -11.67 -1.13 0.98
C GLU A 181 -10.43 -0.71 1.78
N TYR A 182 -9.32 -0.47 1.08
CA TYR A 182 -8.04 -0.05 1.63
C TYR A 182 -7.79 1.46 1.46
N GLU A 183 -8.71 2.17 0.80
CA GLU A 183 -8.53 3.56 0.42
C GLU A 183 -8.96 4.51 1.54
N THR A 184 -8.08 5.45 1.90
CA THR A 184 -8.38 6.54 2.83
C THR A 184 -8.85 7.79 2.08
N ASP A 185 -9.50 8.71 2.78
CA ASP A 185 -9.84 10.02 2.21
C ASP A 185 -8.58 10.78 1.74
N GLU A 186 -7.45 10.58 2.41
CA GLU A 186 -6.17 11.18 2.05
C GLU A 186 -5.62 10.64 0.72
N THR A 187 -5.72 9.32 0.49
CA THR A 187 -5.33 8.72 -0.79
C THR A 187 -6.27 9.15 -1.92
N LYS A 188 -7.59 9.24 -1.67
CA LYS A 188 -8.59 9.75 -2.63
C LYS A 188 -8.27 11.18 -3.05
N ASN A 189 -8.01 12.03 -2.07
CA ASN A 189 -7.69 13.44 -2.30
C ASN A 189 -6.36 13.59 -3.06
N SER A 190 -5.36 12.77 -2.74
CA SER A 190 -4.06 12.80 -3.42
C SER A 190 -4.16 12.33 -4.88
N LEU A 191 -4.96 11.30 -5.15
CA LEU A 191 -5.27 10.84 -6.51
C LEU A 191 -6.06 11.88 -7.32
N ALA A 192 -7.09 12.49 -6.72
CA ALA A 192 -7.84 13.56 -7.36
C ALA A 192 -6.94 14.78 -7.65
N ALA A 193 -6.04 15.11 -6.73
CA ALA A 193 -5.03 16.14 -6.94
C ALA A 193 -4.01 15.77 -8.03
N ALA A 194 -3.71 14.48 -8.21
CA ALA A 194 -2.87 13.97 -9.29
C ALA A 194 -3.51 14.21 -10.67
N LEU A 195 -4.76 13.74 -10.81
CA LEU A 195 -5.50 13.83 -12.07
C LEU A 195 -5.76 15.28 -12.48
N SER A 196 -6.07 16.15 -11.53
CA SER A 196 -6.30 17.58 -11.81
C SER A 196 -5.04 18.36 -12.22
N LYS A 197 -3.84 17.84 -11.95
CA LYS A 197 -2.55 18.44 -12.35
C LYS A 197 -2.02 17.93 -13.70
N LEU A 198 -2.73 17.01 -14.36
CA LEU A 198 -2.34 16.51 -15.68
C LEU A 198 -2.32 17.67 -16.68
N LYS A 199 -1.11 18.03 -17.14
CA LYS A 199 -0.95 18.99 -18.23
C LYS A 199 -1.23 18.29 -19.55
N ILE A 200 -2.41 18.52 -20.11
CA ILE A 200 -2.83 17.95 -21.39
C ILE A 200 -2.40 18.88 -22.53
N ASN A 201 -1.72 18.32 -23.53
CA ASN A 201 -1.40 19.01 -24.75
C ASN A 201 -2.64 19.08 -25.66
N THR A 202 -3.41 20.15 -25.54
CA THR A 202 -4.56 20.40 -26.42
C THR A 202 -4.17 20.94 -27.81
N SER A 203 -2.88 21.24 -28.04
CA SER A 203 -2.42 21.82 -29.31
C SER A 203 -1.92 20.80 -30.32
N LYS A 204 -1.76 19.51 -29.95
CA LYS A 204 -1.66 18.42 -30.93
C LYS A 204 -3.07 18.10 -31.42
N GLU A 205 -3.30 18.18 -32.73
CA GLU A 205 -4.59 17.83 -33.34
C GLU A 205 -5.13 16.54 -32.75
N VAL A 206 -6.24 16.65 -32.01
CA VAL A 206 -7.03 15.49 -31.61
C VAL A 206 -7.46 14.83 -32.90
N LYS A 207 -7.01 13.59 -33.15
CA LYS A 207 -7.44 12.86 -34.33
C LYS A 207 -8.96 12.82 -34.33
N GLU A 208 -9.58 12.99 -35.49
CA GLU A 208 -11.04 13.02 -35.62
C GLU A 208 -11.72 11.73 -35.07
N SER A 209 -10.96 10.63 -35.04
CA SER A 209 -11.32 9.38 -34.36
C SER A 209 -11.37 9.49 -32.84
N ASP A 210 -10.42 10.21 -32.23
CA ASP A 210 -10.36 10.44 -30.79
C ASP A 210 -11.42 11.45 -30.35
N ALA A 211 -11.74 12.46 -31.19
CA ALA A 211 -12.82 13.41 -30.92
C ALA A 211 -14.19 12.71 -30.80
N ARG A 212 -14.50 11.79 -31.73
CA ARG A 212 -15.71 10.96 -31.68
C ARG A 212 -15.71 9.97 -30.51
N ALA A 213 -14.56 9.40 -30.18
CA ALA A 213 -14.43 8.52 -29.03
C ALA A 213 -14.65 9.26 -27.70
N LEU A 214 -14.24 10.53 -27.60
CA LEU A 214 -14.44 11.37 -26.42
C LEU A 214 -15.92 11.69 -26.15
N GLU A 215 -16.77 11.73 -27.18
CA GLU A 215 -18.23 11.89 -27.00
C GLU A 215 -18.85 10.70 -26.24
N ASN A 216 -18.26 9.51 -26.38
CA ASN A 216 -18.69 8.27 -25.70
C ASN A 216 -17.68 7.83 -24.61
N TRP A 217 -16.95 8.78 -24.02
CA TRP A 217 -15.84 8.47 -23.10
C TRP A 217 -16.26 7.56 -21.93
N GLU A 218 -17.37 7.88 -21.25
CA GLU A 218 -17.82 7.13 -20.08
C GLU A 218 -18.15 5.67 -20.41
N GLU A 219 -18.71 5.41 -21.60
CA GLU A 219 -19.00 4.05 -22.05
C GLU A 219 -17.71 3.28 -22.32
N ILE A 220 -16.74 3.90 -23.00
CA ILE A 220 -15.42 3.30 -23.27
C ILE A 220 -14.71 2.95 -21.96
N LYS A 221 -14.65 3.89 -21.03
CA LYS A 221 -14.04 3.71 -19.72
C LYS A 221 -14.71 2.58 -18.95
N THR A 222 -16.04 2.56 -18.90
CA THR A 222 -16.82 1.50 -18.24
C THR A 222 -16.54 0.13 -18.85
N ASN A 223 -16.47 0.04 -20.19
CA ASN A 223 -16.16 -1.20 -20.90
C ASN A 223 -14.74 -1.69 -20.61
N ALA A 224 -13.75 -0.79 -20.62
CA ALA A 224 -12.36 -1.10 -20.32
C ALA A 224 -12.19 -1.63 -18.89
N LEU A 225 -12.85 -0.98 -17.92
CA LEU A 225 -12.86 -1.40 -16.53
C LEU A 225 -13.55 -2.77 -16.35
N ASN A 226 -14.73 -2.95 -16.96
CA ASN A 226 -15.47 -4.22 -16.88
C ASN A 226 -14.69 -5.39 -17.50
N ASP A 227 -14.04 -5.20 -18.65
CA ASP A 227 -13.18 -6.21 -19.26
C ASP A 227 -12.02 -6.59 -18.34
N ALA A 228 -11.37 -5.60 -17.72
CA ALA A 228 -10.31 -5.83 -16.75
C ALA A 228 -10.82 -6.57 -15.50
N PHE A 229 -11.95 -6.15 -14.92
CA PHE A 229 -12.52 -6.83 -13.75
C PHE A 229 -12.92 -8.28 -14.04
N ASN A 230 -13.50 -8.54 -15.21
CA ASN A 230 -13.87 -9.89 -15.62
C ASN A 230 -12.64 -10.79 -15.75
N ARG A 231 -11.56 -10.30 -16.38
CA ARG A 231 -10.31 -11.05 -16.58
C ARG A 231 -9.52 -11.22 -15.28
N SER A 232 -9.63 -10.28 -14.37
CA SER A 232 -8.91 -10.26 -13.10
C SER A 232 -9.77 -10.73 -11.92
N SER A 233 -10.91 -11.37 -12.15
CA SER A 233 -11.84 -11.79 -11.10
C SER A 233 -11.18 -12.58 -9.96
N LEU A 234 -10.28 -13.51 -10.26
CA LEU A 234 -9.51 -14.25 -9.24
C LEU A 234 -8.55 -13.36 -8.44
N LEU A 235 -7.92 -12.38 -9.10
CA LEU A 235 -7.06 -11.39 -8.45
C LEU A 235 -7.89 -10.52 -7.49
N LEU A 236 -9.07 -10.07 -7.92
CA LEU A 236 -9.97 -9.24 -7.10
C LEU A 236 -10.43 -9.98 -5.83
N GLN A 237 -10.62 -11.30 -5.90
CA GLN A 237 -10.95 -12.11 -4.72
C GLN A 237 -9.88 -12.02 -3.63
N CYS A 238 -8.62 -11.79 -4.00
CA CYS A 238 -7.54 -11.53 -3.04
C CYS A 238 -7.72 -10.23 -2.28
N PHE A 239 -8.53 -9.27 -2.75
CA PHE A 239 -8.76 -7.99 -2.08
C PHE A 239 -10.08 -7.96 -1.31
N THR A 240 -11.11 -8.70 -1.75
CA THR A 240 -12.47 -8.72 -1.17
C THR A 240 -12.65 -9.69 0.00
N ASN A 241 -11.76 -10.67 0.16
CA ASN A 241 -11.79 -11.55 1.32
C ASN A 241 -11.34 -10.73 2.55
N LYS A 242 -12.32 -10.25 3.33
CA LYS A 242 -12.09 -9.54 4.59
C LYS A 242 -11.13 -10.36 5.46
N ILE A 243 -10.13 -9.66 6.00
CA ILE A 243 -9.35 -10.16 7.14
C ILE A 243 -10.33 -10.25 8.30
N ASN A 244 -10.87 -11.46 8.54
CA ASN A 244 -11.67 -11.77 9.72
C ASN A 244 -10.77 -12.04 10.91
#